data_AF-R6MK14-F1
#
_entry.id   AF-R6MK14-F1
#
_cell.length_a   1.000
_cell.length_b   1.000
_cell.length_c   1.000
_cell.angle_alpha   90.00
_cell.angle_beta   90.00
_cell.angle_gamma   90.00
#
_symmetry.space_group_name_H-M   'P 1'
#
loop_
_entity.id
_entity.type
_entity.pdbx_description
1 polymer ?
#
loop_
_entity_poly.entity_id
_entity_poly.type
_entity_poly.pdbx_seq_one_letter_code
_entity_poly.pdbx_strand_id
1 'polypeptide(L)'
;MKTKNLFGILMLFLFTLTFISCGEDTDNDKQIFHLSFEKNYYERPLTGAKNIMIRGGNRDYTIDVKNSDILEVTVDLSSPMGMGNLEIHPKQTGETIVKVHDNIVNETVKLKIKIVDNYLNLVLANPMQSPYNEGDEFFLINNKSKSFYLYDEDKDLKQTGYYNFVVENNVPYMELIFNEKFDNKSIYKYDLTGTSQNTFFALKILLGWNWQEQIESMKTREISPATMNAKDIETGVQYYFIVGNHDMPENVLGISD
;
A
#
# COMPACT_ATOMS: atom_id res chain seq x y z
N MET A 1 11.05 45.95 65.25
CA MET A 1 12.46 46.18 64.91
C MET A 1 13.22 44.89 65.19
N LYS A 2 13.81 44.25 64.15
CA LYS A 2 14.76 43.10 64.18
C LYS A 2 14.19 41.75 64.71
N THR A 3 14.45 40.56 64.17
CA THR A 3 15.30 40.07 63.06
C THR A 3 14.92 38.61 62.71
N LYS A 4 14.77 38.39 61.41
CA LYS A 4 15.00 37.22 60.52
C LYS A 4 15.46 35.84 61.06
N ASN A 5 14.84 34.81 60.44
CA ASN A 5 15.42 33.58 59.86
C ASN A 5 16.02 32.54 60.83
N LEU A 6 16.09 31.23 60.57
CA LEU A 6 16.04 30.42 59.36
C LEU A 6 15.83 28.94 59.80
N PHE A 7 15.23 28.14 58.92
CA PHE A 7 15.40 26.69 58.70
C PHE A 7 16.07 25.81 59.78
N GLY A 8 15.43 24.67 60.06
CA GLY A 8 16.18 23.43 60.25
C GLY A 8 15.53 22.33 61.10
N ILE A 9 14.92 21.37 60.39
CA ILE A 9 15.13 19.92 60.62
C ILE A 9 14.32 19.21 61.74
N LEU A 10 13.62 18.17 61.26
CA LEU A 10 13.34 16.86 61.87
C LEU A 10 12.06 16.62 62.69
N MET A 11 11.32 15.63 62.18
CA MET A 11 10.64 14.55 62.90
C MET A 11 9.59 14.93 63.93
N LEU A 12 8.32 14.63 63.60
CA LEU A 12 7.64 13.54 64.30
C LEU A 12 6.45 13.03 63.48
N PHE A 13 6.58 11.78 63.06
CA PHE A 13 5.50 10.89 62.69
C PHE A 13 4.39 10.96 63.74
N LEU A 14 3.14 11.19 63.31
CA LEU A 14 2.00 10.60 64.00
C LEU A 14 0.90 10.26 62.99
N PHE A 15 0.72 8.95 62.85
CA PHE A 15 -0.32 8.26 62.11
C PHE A 15 -1.70 8.89 62.34
N THR A 16 -2.35 9.31 61.26
CA THR A 16 -3.80 9.28 61.18
C THR A 16 -4.17 8.40 59.99
N LEU A 17 -4.47 7.14 60.33
CA LEU A 17 -5.14 6.18 59.47
C LEU A 17 -6.52 6.73 59.13
N THR A 18 -6.65 7.41 57.99
CA THR A 18 -7.92 7.45 57.28
C THR A 18 -7.95 6.22 56.38
N PHE A 19 -8.75 5.23 56.78
CA PHE A 19 -9.19 4.19 55.87
C PHE A 19 -10.03 4.84 54.78
N ILE A 20 -9.38 5.36 53.73
CA ILE A 20 -10.04 5.48 52.44
C ILE A 20 -10.15 4.03 51.96
N SER A 21 -11.32 3.46 52.20
CA SER A 21 -11.82 2.34 51.44
C SER A 21 -11.50 2.62 49.98
N CYS A 22 -10.59 1.84 49.39
CA CYS A 22 -10.63 1.63 47.95
C CYS A 22 -12.04 1.09 47.70
N GLY A 23 -12.95 1.98 47.30
CA GLY A 23 -14.02 1.54 46.42
C GLY A 23 -13.29 0.88 45.26
N GLU A 24 -13.49 -0.42 45.11
CA GLU A 24 -13.32 -1.05 43.82
C GLU A 24 -14.23 -0.27 42.87
N ASP A 25 -13.68 0.76 42.21
CA ASP A 25 -14.25 1.30 40.99
C ASP A 25 -14.05 0.23 39.92
N THR A 26 -14.80 -0.87 40.05
CA THR A 26 -15.09 -1.80 38.97
C THR A 26 -16.24 -1.26 38.12
N ASP A 27 -16.22 0.04 37.82
CA ASP A 27 -16.87 0.54 36.62
C ASP A 27 -15.85 0.39 35.50
N ASN A 28 -15.92 -0.79 34.89
CA ASN A 28 -15.34 -1.08 33.60
C ASN A 28 -16.17 -0.27 32.57
N ASP A 29 -16.11 1.07 32.66
CA ASP A 29 -16.72 1.99 31.71
C ASP A 29 -16.06 1.69 30.37
N LYS A 30 -16.70 0.81 29.59
CA LYS A 30 -16.31 0.53 28.22
C LYS A 30 -16.35 1.86 27.50
N GLN A 31 -15.18 2.44 27.26
CA GLN A 31 -15.07 3.69 26.53
C GLN A 31 -15.72 3.49 25.16
N ILE A 32 -16.78 4.25 24.92
CA ILE A 32 -17.54 4.20 23.68
C ILE A 32 -16.91 5.16 22.69
N PHE A 33 -16.67 4.70 21.46
CA PHE A 33 -16.05 5.50 20.40
C PHE A 33 -17.00 5.67 19.20
N HIS A 34 -17.01 6.86 18.61
CA HIS A 34 -17.70 7.10 17.35
C HIS A 34 -17.05 6.32 16.20
N LEU A 35 -17.89 5.79 15.31
CA LEU A 35 -17.43 5.07 14.12
C LEU A 35 -16.73 6.04 13.16
N SER A 36 -15.47 5.80 12.85
CA SER A 36 -14.70 6.68 11.97
C SER A 36 -13.65 5.94 11.14
N PHE A 37 -13.32 6.55 10.00
CA PHE A 37 -12.33 6.11 9.03
C PHE A 37 -11.46 7.31 8.63
N GLU A 38 -10.29 7.04 8.07
CA GLU A 38 -9.40 8.10 7.59
C GLU A 38 -10.02 8.91 6.44
N LYS A 39 -10.64 8.19 5.50
CA LYS A 39 -11.32 8.73 4.33
C LYS A 39 -12.68 8.05 4.13
N ASN A 40 -13.52 8.65 3.30
CA ASN A 40 -14.78 8.07 2.83
C ASN A 40 -14.69 7.48 1.42
N TYR A 41 -13.54 7.58 0.76
CA TYR A 41 -13.26 7.04 -0.57
C TYR A 41 -11.92 6.29 -0.56
N TYR A 42 -11.86 5.15 -1.23
CA TYR A 42 -10.65 4.36 -1.41
C TYR A 42 -10.61 3.71 -2.79
N GLU A 43 -9.42 3.67 -3.41
CA GLU A 43 -9.14 2.81 -4.56
C GLU A 43 -8.29 1.62 -4.13
N ARG A 44 -8.65 0.41 -4.58
CA ARG A 44 -7.89 -0.83 -4.31
C ARG A 44 -7.65 -1.60 -5.61
N PRO A 45 -6.46 -2.19 -5.81
CA PRO A 45 -6.20 -2.99 -7.00
C PRO A 45 -7.01 -4.28 -6.98
N LEU A 46 -7.31 -4.83 -8.16
CA LEU A 46 -7.87 -6.17 -8.34
C LEU A 46 -6.83 -7.26 -8.01
N THR A 47 -6.29 -7.26 -6.80
CA THR A 47 -5.38 -8.31 -6.30
C THR A 47 -5.36 -8.37 -4.79
N GLY A 48 -5.41 -9.61 -4.28
CA GLY A 48 -5.25 -9.91 -2.87
C GLY A 48 -6.25 -9.21 -1.94
N ALA A 49 -6.17 -9.56 -0.67
CA ALA A 49 -6.90 -8.86 0.36
C ALA A 49 -6.16 -7.55 0.73
N LYS A 50 -6.89 -6.45 0.89
CA LYS A 50 -6.34 -5.15 1.32
C LYS A 50 -7.13 -4.61 2.50
N ASN A 51 -6.41 -4.10 3.49
CA ASN A 51 -7.03 -3.61 4.72
C ASN A 51 -7.40 -2.12 4.61
N ILE A 52 -8.53 -1.76 5.21
CA ILE A 52 -8.90 -0.39 5.58
C ILE A 52 -9.06 -0.35 7.09
N MET A 53 -8.23 0.44 7.76
CA MET A 53 -8.26 0.54 9.22
C MET A 53 -9.52 1.27 9.70
N ILE A 54 -10.20 0.68 10.68
CA ILE A 54 -11.25 1.34 11.43
C ILE A 54 -10.56 2.23 12.46
N ARG A 55 -10.72 3.56 12.36
CA ARG A 55 -10.01 4.53 13.22
C ARG A 55 -10.68 4.67 14.59
N GLY A 56 -12.00 4.63 14.62
CA GLY A 56 -12.81 4.67 15.83
C GLY A 56 -14.03 3.76 15.68
N GLY A 57 -14.48 3.19 16.79
CA GLY A 57 -15.66 2.33 16.88
C GLY A 57 -15.52 1.32 18.02
N ASN A 58 -16.42 0.35 18.09
CA ASN A 58 -16.61 -0.48 19.30
C ASN A 58 -16.48 -1.99 19.04
N ARG A 59 -15.84 -2.38 17.92
CA ARG A 59 -15.50 -3.78 17.59
C ARG A 59 -16.70 -4.71 17.46
N ASP A 60 -17.89 -4.16 17.24
CA ASP A 60 -19.12 -4.89 16.92
C ASP A 60 -19.74 -4.23 15.69
N TYR A 61 -19.44 -4.80 14.53
CA TYR A 61 -19.76 -4.20 13.24
C TYR A 61 -20.60 -5.11 12.36
N THR A 62 -21.57 -4.52 11.68
CA THR A 62 -22.31 -5.14 10.59
C THR A 62 -21.92 -4.48 9.27
N ILE A 63 -21.66 -5.28 8.23
CA ILE A 63 -21.24 -4.80 6.91
C ILE A 63 -22.34 -5.06 5.88
N ASP A 64 -22.66 -4.05 5.08
CA ASP A 64 -23.57 -4.13 3.93
C ASP A 64 -22.86 -3.63 2.68
N VAL A 65 -22.61 -4.52 1.72
CA VAL A 65 -21.99 -4.20 0.44
C VAL A 65 -23.08 -4.07 -0.63
N LYS A 66 -23.27 -2.85 -1.14
CA LYS A 66 -24.36 -2.55 -2.08
C LYS A 66 -24.32 -3.40 -3.36
N ASN A 67 -23.13 -3.71 -3.85
CA ASN A 67 -22.90 -4.59 -4.99
C ASN A 67 -21.76 -5.55 -4.65
N SER A 68 -22.10 -6.78 -4.30
CA SER A 68 -21.17 -7.85 -3.91
C SER A 68 -20.47 -8.52 -5.08
N ASP A 69 -20.86 -8.21 -6.32
CA ASP A 69 -20.19 -8.73 -7.51
C ASP A 69 -18.82 -8.06 -7.69
N ILE A 70 -18.65 -6.84 -7.18
CA ILE A 70 -17.42 -6.05 -7.27
C ILE A 70 -16.38 -6.50 -6.24
N LEU A 71 -16.81 -6.68 -4.98
CA LEU A 71 -15.94 -7.05 -3.88
C LEU A 71 -16.73 -7.68 -2.74
N GLU A 72 -16.01 -8.33 -1.85
CA GLU A 72 -16.48 -8.77 -0.54
C GLU A 72 -15.70 -8.07 0.57
N VAL A 73 -16.32 -7.92 1.74
CA VAL A 73 -15.71 -7.28 2.90
C VAL A 73 -15.95 -8.13 4.12
N THR A 74 -14.87 -8.46 4.82
CA THR A 74 -14.89 -9.07 6.15
C THR A 74 -14.35 -8.08 7.17
N VAL A 75 -14.66 -8.33 8.45
CA VAL A 75 -14.11 -7.55 9.57
C VAL A 75 -13.04 -8.40 10.24
N ASP A 76 -11.81 -7.90 10.25
CA ASP A 76 -10.71 -8.50 11.00
C ASP A 76 -10.57 -7.81 12.37
N LEU A 77 -10.94 -8.56 13.41
CA LEU A 77 -10.80 -8.18 14.82
C LEU A 77 -9.73 -9.01 15.55
N SER A 78 -8.90 -9.76 14.81
CA SER A 78 -7.91 -10.68 15.38
C SER A 78 -6.91 -9.96 16.29
N SER A 79 -6.55 -8.72 15.97
CA SER A 79 -5.78 -7.85 16.85
C SER A 79 -6.65 -7.36 18.02
N PRO A 80 -6.24 -7.57 19.28
CA PRO A 80 -6.89 -6.96 20.44
C PRO A 80 -6.60 -5.46 20.53
N MET A 81 -5.57 -4.97 19.81
CA MET A 81 -5.22 -3.56 19.74
C MET A 81 -5.99 -2.86 18.61
N GLY A 82 -6.47 -1.64 18.88
CA GLY A 82 -7.22 -0.82 17.94
C GLY A 82 -8.66 -1.29 17.73
N MET A 83 -9.31 -0.76 16.69
CA MET A 83 -10.73 -1.00 16.41
C MET A 83 -10.95 -2.07 15.32
N GLY A 84 -9.87 -2.68 14.83
CA GLY A 84 -9.92 -3.68 13.76
C GLY A 84 -9.80 -3.08 12.36
N ASN A 85 -9.92 -3.95 11.36
CA ASN A 85 -9.81 -3.58 9.95
C ASN A 85 -11.01 -4.12 9.18
N LEU A 86 -11.39 -3.40 8.13
CA LEU A 86 -12.12 -4.00 7.02
C LEU A 86 -11.10 -4.68 6.12
N GLU A 87 -11.28 -5.96 5.84
CA GLU A 87 -10.49 -6.69 4.87
C GLU A 87 -11.29 -6.74 3.56
N ILE A 88 -10.78 -6.07 2.53
CA ILE A 88 -11.42 -5.94 1.23
C ILE A 88 -10.90 -7.06 0.32
N HIS A 89 -11.81 -7.86 -0.22
CA HIS A 89 -11.55 -8.96 -1.15
C HIS A 89 -12.12 -8.61 -2.53
N PRO A 90 -11.32 -8.05 -3.45
CA PRO A 90 -11.77 -7.66 -4.79
C PRO A 90 -12.19 -8.87 -5.64
N LYS A 91 -13.25 -8.72 -6.45
CA LYS A 91 -13.74 -9.76 -7.38
C LYS A 91 -13.64 -9.33 -8.84
N GLN A 92 -13.95 -8.07 -9.13
CA GLN A 92 -13.79 -7.46 -10.45
C GLN A 92 -13.63 -5.94 -10.32
N THR A 93 -13.19 -5.29 -11.39
CA THR A 93 -13.15 -3.83 -11.47
C THR A 93 -14.55 -3.24 -11.33
N GLY A 94 -14.66 -2.06 -10.73
CA GLY A 94 -15.95 -1.41 -10.51
C GLY A 94 -15.97 -0.58 -9.24
N GLU A 95 -17.10 0.08 -8.99
CA GLU A 95 -17.27 0.91 -7.83
C GLU A 95 -18.54 0.53 -7.05
N THR A 96 -18.42 0.45 -5.73
CA THR A 96 -19.53 0.10 -4.84
C THR A 96 -19.51 0.94 -3.57
N ILE A 97 -20.62 0.89 -2.84
CA ILE A 97 -20.74 1.51 -1.52
C ILE A 97 -20.75 0.38 -0.49
N VAL A 98 -19.84 0.48 0.48
CA VAL A 98 -19.80 -0.38 1.67
C VAL A 98 -20.35 0.44 2.83
N LYS A 99 -21.43 -0.03 3.47
CA LYS A 99 -21.90 0.55 4.72
C LYS A 99 -21.33 -0.25 5.88
N VAL A 100 -20.71 0.45 6.81
CA VAL A 100 -20.23 -0.11 8.08
C VAL A 100 -21.15 0.43 9.15
N HIS A 101 -21.79 -0.47 9.88
CA HIS A 101 -22.65 -0.14 11.00
C HIS A 101 -21.98 -0.58 12.30
N ASP A 102 -21.81 0.34 13.25
CA ASP A 102 -21.38 0.00 14.60
C ASP A 102 -22.63 -0.26 15.45
N ASN A 103 -22.78 -1.49 15.91
CA ASN A 103 -23.98 -1.96 16.61
C ASN A 103 -24.09 -1.40 18.05
N ILE A 104 -23.02 -0.84 18.62
CA ILE A 104 -22.99 -0.30 19.98
C ILE A 104 -23.50 1.14 20.01
N VAL A 105 -22.96 2.00 19.12
CA VAL A 105 -23.37 3.41 19.01
C VAL A 105 -24.49 3.65 18.01
N ASN A 106 -24.90 2.60 17.29
CA ASN A 106 -25.92 2.65 16.24
C ASN A 106 -25.59 3.67 15.13
N GLU A 107 -24.29 3.82 14.82
CA GLU A 107 -23.80 4.72 13.78
C GLU A 107 -23.54 3.97 12.49
N THR A 108 -23.69 4.64 11.35
CA THR A 108 -23.37 4.05 10.04
C THR A 108 -22.50 5.00 9.24
N VAL A 109 -21.35 4.52 8.78
CA VAL A 109 -20.50 5.22 7.81
C VAL A 109 -20.61 4.54 6.46
N LYS A 110 -20.70 5.33 5.39
CA LYS A 110 -20.68 4.84 4.00
C LYS A 110 -19.32 5.11 3.40
N LEU A 111 -18.65 4.06 2.96
CA LEU A 111 -17.39 4.11 2.24
C LEU A 111 -17.65 3.84 0.76
N LYS A 112 -17.17 4.72 -0.12
CA LYS A 112 -17.13 4.49 -1.55
C LYS A 112 -15.83 3.77 -1.88
N ILE A 113 -15.90 2.55 -2.38
CA ILE A 113 -14.73 1.74 -2.70
C ILE A 113 -14.75 1.43 -4.19
N LYS A 114 -13.66 1.75 -4.85
CA LYS A 114 -13.44 1.44 -6.25
C LYS A 114 -12.32 0.42 -6.41
N ILE A 115 -12.63 -0.67 -7.09
CA ILE A 115 -11.65 -1.66 -7.51
C ILE A 115 -11.16 -1.25 -8.89
N VAL A 116 -9.86 -0.99 -8.99
CA VAL A 116 -9.15 -0.63 -10.23
C VAL A 116 -8.37 -1.83 -10.77
N ASP A 117 -7.89 -1.72 -12.01
CA ASP A 117 -6.99 -2.72 -12.57
C ASP A 117 -5.80 -2.97 -11.64
N ASN A 118 -5.33 -4.21 -11.63
CA ASN A 118 -4.15 -4.56 -10.88
C ASN A 118 -2.92 -3.83 -11.44
N TYR A 119 -1.89 -3.61 -10.61
CA TYR A 119 -0.68 -2.93 -11.02
C TYR A 119 0.55 -3.43 -10.25
N LEU A 120 1.72 -3.21 -10.83
CA LEU A 120 3.01 -3.45 -10.21
C LEU A 120 3.69 -2.11 -9.91
N ASN A 121 4.04 -1.88 -8.65
CA ASN A 121 4.87 -0.76 -8.22
C ASN A 121 6.36 -1.16 -8.30
N LEU A 122 7.15 -0.38 -9.02
CA LEU A 122 8.60 -0.55 -9.17
C LEU A 122 9.29 0.73 -8.71
N VAL A 123 10.02 0.65 -7.60
CA VAL A 123 10.76 1.79 -7.03
C VAL A 123 12.20 1.71 -7.48
N LEU A 124 12.75 2.81 -8.00
CA LEU A 124 14.15 2.85 -8.43
C LEU A 124 15.11 2.71 -7.24
N ALA A 125 16.13 1.87 -7.40
CA ALA A 125 17.21 1.66 -6.45
C ALA A 125 18.57 2.07 -7.05
N ASN A 126 19.55 2.26 -6.17
CA ASN A 126 20.91 2.69 -6.55
C ASN A 126 21.65 1.66 -7.44
N PRO A 127 22.51 2.11 -8.38
CA PRO A 127 22.89 3.50 -8.63
C PRO A 127 21.91 4.23 -9.56
N MET A 128 21.63 5.49 -9.23
CA MET A 128 20.71 6.35 -9.96
C MET A 128 21.43 7.12 -11.06
N GLN A 129 20.94 7.02 -12.28
CA GLN A 129 21.51 7.64 -13.47
C GLN A 129 20.37 8.22 -14.32
N SER A 130 20.67 9.26 -15.10
CA SER A 130 19.75 9.79 -16.13
C SER A 130 19.18 8.62 -16.95
N PRO A 131 17.88 8.60 -17.29
CA PRO A 131 16.92 9.70 -17.13
C PRO A 131 16.13 9.69 -15.81
N TYR A 132 16.40 8.75 -14.90
CA TYR A 132 15.62 8.58 -13.66
C TYR A 132 16.32 9.19 -12.44
N ASN A 133 15.51 9.67 -11.49
CA ASN A 133 15.97 10.29 -10.25
C ASN A 133 15.74 9.39 -9.04
N GLU A 134 16.37 9.72 -7.92
CA GLU A 134 16.07 9.09 -6.63
C GLU A 134 14.58 9.20 -6.28
N GLY A 135 14.03 8.10 -5.76
CA GLY A 135 12.62 8.01 -5.40
C GLY A 135 11.64 7.86 -6.57
N ASP A 136 12.11 7.92 -7.82
CA ASP A 136 11.25 7.66 -8.98
C ASP A 136 10.61 6.26 -8.86
N GLU A 137 9.31 6.20 -9.10
CA GLU A 137 8.56 4.94 -9.08
C GLU A 137 7.65 4.81 -10.29
N PHE A 138 7.61 3.59 -10.82
CA PHE A 138 6.68 3.21 -11.87
C PHE A 138 5.50 2.45 -11.29
N PHE A 139 4.31 2.76 -11.80
CA PHE A 139 3.15 1.88 -11.72
C PHE A 139 2.89 1.31 -13.11
N LEU A 140 3.17 0.02 -13.29
CA LEU A 140 2.82 -0.71 -14.51
C LEU A 140 1.40 -1.26 -14.35
N ILE A 141 0.46 -0.83 -15.18
CA ILE A 141 -0.95 -1.17 -15.03
C ILE A 141 -1.30 -2.40 -15.86
N ASN A 142 -2.02 -3.35 -15.26
CA ASN A 142 -2.53 -4.52 -15.94
C ASN A 142 -3.87 -4.23 -16.64
N ASN A 143 -3.88 -3.25 -17.52
CA ASN A 143 -5.00 -2.96 -18.40
C ASN A 143 -4.69 -3.38 -19.83
N LYS A 144 -5.68 -3.28 -20.72
CA LYS A 144 -5.56 -3.65 -22.14
C LYS A 144 -4.44 -2.89 -22.86
N SER A 145 -4.26 -1.61 -22.53
CA SER A 145 -3.27 -0.74 -23.16
C SER A 145 -1.85 -0.95 -22.62
N LYS A 146 -1.70 -1.67 -21.50
CA LYS A 146 -0.44 -1.81 -20.75
C LYS A 146 0.16 -0.44 -20.46
N SER A 147 -0.63 0.46 -19.87
CA SER A 147 -0.15 1.81 -19.53
C SER A 147 0.80 1.79 -18.33
N PHE A 148 1.72 2.75 -18.26
CA PHE A 148 2.48 3.04 -17.05
C PHE A 148 2.36 4.51 -16.63
N TYR A 149 2.63 4.74 -15.35
CA TYR A 149 2.75 6.06 -14.74
C TYR A 149 4.07 6.14 -13.99
N LEU A 150 4.83 7.21 -14.21
CA LEU A 150 6.08 7.49 -13.54
C LEU A 150 5.87 8.68 -12.60
N TYR A 151 6.09 8.46 -11.31
CA TYR A 151 6.03 9.48 -10.27
C TYR A 151 7.43 9.74 -9.71
N ASP A 152 7.66 10.94 -9.16
CA ASP A 152 8.82 11.21 -8.32
C ASP A 152 8.56 10.82 -6.85
N GLU A 153 9.55 11.09 -5.99
CA GLU A 153 9.51 10.82 -4.55
C GLU A 153 8.32 11.51 -3.85
N ASP A 154 7.94 12.70 -4.31
CA ASP A 154 6.84 13.51 -3.76
C ASP A 154 5.46 13.08 -4.29
N LYS A 155 5.41 12.04 -5.12
CA LYS A 155 4.21 11.53 -5.81
C LYS A 155 3.63 12.50 -6.84
N ASP A 156 4.44 13.39 -7.39
CA ASP A 156 4.07 14.20 -8.54
C ASP A 156 4.26 13.40 -9.84
N LEU A 157 3.26 13.46 -10.73
CA LEU A 157 3.27 12.72 -11.98
C LEU A 157 4.31 13.33 -12.93
N LYS A 158 5.39 12.59 -13.22
CA LYS A 158 6.43 13.02 -14.17
C LYS A 158 6.05 12.71 -15.61
N GLN A 159 5.63 11.46 -15.86
CA GLN A 159 5.42 10.93 -17.21
C GLN A 159 4.39 9.80 -17.23
N THR A 160 3.84 9.57 -18.42
CA THR A 160 2.95 8.44 -18.70
C THR A 160 3.35 7.80 -20.02
N GLY A 161 2.92 6.57 -20.22
CA GLY A 161 3.17 5.87 -21.46
C GLY A 161 2.61 4.47 -21.47
N TYR A 162 3.20 3.63 -22.28
CA TYR A 162 2.85 2.22 -22.44
C TYR A 162 4.08 1.36 -22.25
N TYR A 163 3.91 0.16 -21.71
CA TYR A 163 4.97 -0.81 -21.58
C TYR A 163 4.66 -2.07 -22.39
N ASN A 164 5.70 -2.77 -22.78
CA ASN A 164 5.60 -4.10 -23.34
C ASN A 164 6.70 -4.99 -22.77
N PHE A 165 6.42 -6.28 -22.64
CA PHE A 165 7.44 -7.27 -22.32
C PHE A 165 7.60 -8.23 -23.50
N VAL A 166 8.84 -8.39 -23.95
CA VAL A 166 9.18 -9.26 -25.10
C VAL A 166 10.31 -10.20 -24.74
N VAL A 167 10.36 -11.36 -25.37
CA VAL A 167 11.49 -12.29 -25.25
C VAL A 167 12.09 -12.47 -26.63
N GLU A 168 13.37 -12.12 -26.77
CA GLU A 168 14.11 -12.25 -28.03
C GLU A 168 15.34 -13.11 -27.76
N ASN A 169 15.52 -14.21 -28.50
CA ASN A 169 16.65 -15.13 -28.33
C ASN A 169 16.88 -15.57 -26.88
N ASN A 170 15.81 -15.90 -26.15
CA ASN A 170 15.81 -16.28 -24.73
C ASN A 170 16.25 -15.16 -23.76
N VAL A 171 16.29 -13.91 -24.21
CA VAL A 171 16.55 -12.75 -23.36
C VAL A 171 15.25 -11.99 -23.15
N PRO A 172 14.81 -11.79 -21.89
CA PRO A 172 13.63 -10.98 -21.58
C PRO A 172 13.95 -9.50 -21.67
N TYR A 173 13.05 -8.72 -22.27
CA TYR A 173 13.14 -7.28 -22.37
C TYR A 173 11.86 -6.59 -21.89
N MET A 174 12.02 -5.38 -21.38
CA MET A 174 10.94 -4.42 -21.18
C MET A 174 11.12 -3.24 -22.12
N GLU A 175 10.07 -2.86 -22.83
CA GLU A 175 10.01 -1.65 -23.63
C GLU A 175 9.09 -0.65 -22.92
N LEU A 176 9.57 0.57 -22.69
CA LEU A 176 8.79 1.70 -22.19
C LEU A 176 8.64 2.74 -23.31
N ILE A 177 7.40 3.05 -23.67
CA ILE A 177 7.02 3.99 -24.72
C ILE A 177 6.35 5.19 -24.05
N PHE A 178 7.08 6.28 -23.89
CA PHE A 178 6.61 7.50 -23.26
C PHE A 178 5.72 8.30 -24.21
N ASN A 179 4.62 8.86 -23.70
CA ASN A 179 3.70 9.70 -24.45
C ASN A 179 4.38 11.01 -24.92
N GLU A 180 5.22 11.58 -24.07
CA GLU A 180 6.06 12.73 -24.38
C GLU A 180 7.54 12.33 -24.36
N LYS A 181 8.42 13.14 -24.97
CA LYS A 181 9.85 12.84 -24.93
C LYS A 181 10.36 12.97 -23.50
N PHE A 182 10.95 11.90 -22.99
CA PHE A 182 11.63 11.83 -21.72
C PHE A 182 13.14 11.72 -21.95
N ASP A 183 13.91 12.70 -21.48
CA ASP A 183 15.33 12.87 -21.79
C ASP A 183 15.62 12.76 -23.32
N ASN A 184 14.87 13.54 -24.10
CA ASN A 184 14.94 13.60 -25.57
C ASN A 184 14.53 12.33 -26.33
N LYS A 185 14.06 11.29 -25.63
CA LYS A 185 13.68 9.99 -26.22
C LYS A 185 12.26 9.59 -25.83
N SER A 186 11.58 8.85 -26.69
CA SER A 186 10.22 8.35 -26.41
C SER A 186 10.17 6.85 -26.15
N ILE A 187 11.25 6.10 -26.42
CA ILE A 187 11.25 4.64 -26.31
C ILE A 187 12.51 4.21 -25.57
N TYR A 188 12.37 3.43 -24.52
CA TYR A 188 13.47 2.80 -23.83
C TYR A 188 13.30 1.29 -23.87
N LYS A 189 14.37 0.56 -24.14
CA LYS A 189 14.37 -0.90 -24.17
C LYS A 189 15.42 -1.41 -23.20
N TYR A 190 14.98 -2.25 -22.27
CA TYR A 190 15.80 -2.76 -21.18
C TYR A 190 15.93 -4.26 -21.28
N ASP A 191 17.16 -4.76 -21.29
CA ASP A 191 17.47 -6.16 -21.04
C ASP A 191 17.23 -6.47 -19.55
N LEU A 192 16.36 -7.45 -19.29
CA LEU A 192 15.96 -7.85 -17.95
C LEU A 192 16.78 -9.04 -17.40
N THR A 193 17.84 -9.46 -18.10
CA THR A 193 18.74 -10.52 -17.66
C THR A 193 19.26 -10.23 -16.25
N GLY A 194 19.19 -11.21 -15.36
CA GLY A 194 19.58 -11.04 -13.95
C GLY A 194 18.49 -10.49 -13.04
N THR A 195 17.28 -10.24 -13.56
CA THR A 195 16.08 -10.02 -12.74
C THR A 195 15.80 -11.24 -11.86
N SER A 196 15.39 -10.97 -10.61
CA SER A 196 15.09 -12.00 -9.61
C SER A 196 13.86 -12.83 -10.00
N GLN A 197 13.83 -14.11 -9.59
CA GLN A 197 12.65 -14.97 -9.80
C GLN A 197 11.40 -14.42 -9.11
N ASN A 198 11.55 -13.75 -7.96
CA ASN A 198 10.44 -13.13 -7.24
C ASN A 198 9.82 -11.97 -8.02
N THR A 199 10.64 -11.14 -8.68
CA THR A 199 10.12 -10.08 -9.55
C THR A 199 9.37 -10.67 -10.73
N PHE A 200 9.88 -11.73 -11.34
CA PHE A 200 9.17 -12.43 -12.40
C PHE A 200 7.85 -13.06 -11.94
N PHE A 201 7.81 -13.62 -10.74
CA PHE A 201 6.58 -14.10 -10.12
C PHE A 201 5.58 -12.96 -9.89
N ALA A 202 6.05 -11.79 -9.45
CA ALA A 202 5.22 -10.59 -9.31
C ALA A 202 4.67 -10.13 -10.67
N LEU A 203 5.48 -10.11 -11.74
CA LEU A 203 5.02 -9.80 -13.10
C LEU A 203 3.92 -10.76 -13.58
N LYS A 204 4.06 -12.05 -13.27
CA LYS A 204 3.06 -13.07 -13.60
C LYS A 204 1.74 -12.83 -12.88
N ILE A 205 1.77 -12.68 -11.56
CA ILE A 205 0.55 -12.52 -10.76
C ILE A 205 -0.10 -11.16 -11.02
N LEU A 206 0.70 -10.10 -11.11
CA LEU A 206 0.17 -8.75 -11.13
C LEU A 206 -0.17 -8.26 -12.54
N LEU A 207 0.66 -8.59 -13.53
CA LEU A 207 0.54 -8.11 -14.90
C LEU A 207 0.12 -9.19 -15.90
N GLY A 208 -0.06 -10.43 -15.44
CA GLY A 208 -0.39 -11.57 -16.29
C GLY A 208 0.75 -12.02 -17.22
N TRP A 209 1.98 -11.55 -16.99
CA TRP A 209 3.11 -11.86 -17.86
C TRP A 209 3.90 -13.07 -17.33
N ASN A 210 3.74 -14.22 -18.00
CA ASN A 210 4.43 -15.46 -17.64
C ASN A 210 5.56 -15.76 -18.63
N TRP A 211 6.77 -15.29 -18.33
CA TRP A 211 7.96 -15.59 -19.14
C TRP A 211 8.45 -17.05 -18.97
N GLN A 212 8.13 -17.69 -17.85
CA GLN A 212 8.69 -18.97 -17.42
C GLN A 212 8.01 -20.20 -18.06
N GLU A 213 6.93 -20.00 -18.82
CA GLU A 213 6.41 -21.04 -19.74
C GLU A 213 7.30 -21.23 -20.98
N GLN A 214 8.40 -20.48 -21.12
CA GLN A 214 9.30 -20.59 -22.28
C GLN A 214 10.77 -20.92 -21.95
N ILE A 215 11.23 -20.94 -20.69
CA ILE A 215 12.66 -21.20 -20.37
C ILE A 215 12.81 -21.94 -19.02
N GLU A 216 12.87 -23.26 -19.05
CA GLU A 216 13.11 -24.14 -17.88
C GLU A 216 14.54 -24.05 -17.27
N SER A 217 15.44 -23.19 -17.78
CA SER A 217 16.88 -23.36 -17.50
C SER A 217 17.63 -22.22 -16.81
N MET A 218 17.00 -21.15 -16.33
CA MET A 218 17.75 -20.08 -15.64
C MET A 218 17.79 -20.29 -14.12
N LYS A 219 18.91 -20.84 -13.65
CA LYS A 219 19.31 -20.83 -12.23
C LYS A 219 19.79 -19.43 -11.86
N THR A 220 18.95 -18.64 -11.19
CA THR A 220 19.40 -17.42 -10.50
C THR A 220 19.34 -17.66 -8.99
N ARG A 221 20.40 -17.26 -8.28
CA ARG A 221 20.53 -17.42 -6.82
C ARG A 221 19.61 -16.42 -6.12
N GLU A 222 18.85 -16.88 -5.13
CA GLU A 222 17.98 -16.07 -4.30
C GLU A 222 18.76 -15.06 -3.47
N ILE A 223 18.41 -13.78 -3.61
CA ILE A 223 18.59 -12.78 -2.57
C ILE A 223 17.32 -11.94 -2.58
N SER A 224 16.54 -12.02 -1.49
CA SER A 224 15.53 -11.00 -1.18
C SER A 224 16.24 -9.65 -1.07
N PRO A 225 15.75 -8.57 -1.69
CA PRO A 225 14.38 -8.33 -2.16
C PRO A 225 14.08 -8.75 -3.61
N ALA A 226 12.80 -8.70 -4.01
CA ALA A 226 12.38 -8.87 -5.41
C ALA A 226 12.90 -7.69 -6.25
N THR A 227 14.04 -7.90 -6.91
CA THR A 227 14.73 -6.91 -7.74
C THR A 227 14.57 -7.18 -9.24
N MET A 228 14.22 -6.13 -9.99
CA MET A 228 14.31 -6.08 -11.43
C MET A 228 15.66 -5.50 -11.83
N ASN A 229 16.41 -6.23 -12.63
CA ASN A 229 17.53 -5.66 -13.35
C ASN A 229 17.01 -5.11 -14.68
N ALA A 230 17.40 -3.89 -15.05
CA ALA A 230 17.02 -3.28 -16.31
C ALA A 230 18.24 -2.60 -16.92
N LYS A 231 18.85 -3.23 -17.92
CA LYS A 231 20.00 -2.66 -18.63
C LYS A 231 19.54 -2.04 -19.94
N ASP A 232 19.68 -0.73 -20.07
CA ASP A 232 19.37 -0.01 -21.29
C ASP A 232 20.27 -0.52 -22.43
N ILE A 233 19.66 -0.95 -23.53
CA ILE A 233 20.40 -1.61 -24.60
C ILE A 233 21.23 -0.65 -25.47
N GLU A 234 20.92 0.65 -25.46
CA GLU A 234 21.60 1.66 -26.27
C GLU A 234 22.80 2.24 -25.53
N THR A 235 22.62 2.55 -24.25
CA THR A 235 23.65 3.19 -23.41
C THR A 235 24.45 2.18 -22.60
N GLY A 236 23.91 0.99 -22.36
CA GLY A 236 24.50 -0.03 -21.49
C GLY A 236 24.34 0.28 -20.00
N VAL A 237 23.67 1.38 -19.63
CA VAL A 237 23.42 1.78 -18.25
C VAL A 237 22.49 0.76 -17.59
N GLN A 238 22.79 0.42 -16.33
CA GLN A 238 22.06 -0.57 -15.57
C GLN A 238 21.28 0.09 -14.43
N TYR A 239 19.98 -0.15 -14.40
CA TYR A 239 19.06 0.30 -13.37
C TYR A 239 18.56 -0.91 -12.57
N TYR A 240 18.34 -0.70 -11.28
CA TYR A 240 17.73 -1.69 -10.40
C TYR A 240 16.40 -1.14 -9.92
N PHE A 241 15.32 -1.90 -10.09
CA PHE A 241 14.04 -1.58 -9.48
C PHE A 241 13.70 -2.59 -8.40
N ILE A 242 13.11 -2.14 -7.31
CA ILE A 242 12.58 -2.99 -6.25
C ILE A 242 11.06 -3.04 -6.41
N VAL A 243 10.48 -4.23 -6.32
CA VAL A 243 9.02 -4.36 -6.23
C VAL A 243 8.56 -3.72 -4.92
N GLY A 244 7.85 -2.60 -5.03
CA GLY A 244 7.35 -1.84 -3.89
C GLY A 244 5.92 -2.24 -3.50
N ASN A 245 5.45 -1.66 -2.40
CA ASN A 245 4.12 -1.89 -1.84
C ASN A 245 3.28 -0.61 -1.76
N HIS A 246 3.73 0.48 -2.40
CA HIS A 246 2.96 1.71 -2.47
C HIS A 246 1.69 1.48 -3.28
N ASP A 247 0.57 1.99 -2.78
CA ASP A 247 -0.65 2.07 -3.56
C ASP A 247 -0.53 3.25 -4.54
N MET A 248 -1.09 3.08 -5.74
CA MET A 248 -1.14 4.13 -6.75
C MET A 248 -1.97 5.32 -6.24
N PRO A 249 -1.63 6.57 -6.61
CA PRO A 249 -2.47 7.73 -6.30
C PRO A 249 -3.92 7.54 -6.77
N GLU A 250 -4.87 7.91 -5.93
CA GLU A 250 -6.31 7.76 -6.17
C GLU A 250 -6.80 8.69 -7.29
N ASN A 251 -7.88 8.30 -8.00
CA ASN A 251 -8.52 9.03 -9.09
C ASN A 251 -7.70 9.13 -10.39
N VAL A 252 -6.66 8.31 -10.54
CA VAL A 252 -5.85 8.26 -11.77
C VAL A 252 -6.37 7.21 -12.74
N LEU A 253 -6.72 6.02 -12.25
CA LEU A 253 -7.19 4.93 -13.10
C LEU A 253 -8.70 4.99 -13.32
N GLY A 254 -9.15 4.67 -14.53
CA GLY A 254 -10.57 4.44 -14.84
C GLY A 254 -11.06 3.08 -14.32
N ILE A 255 -12.33 2.77 -14.60
CA ILE A 255 -12.84 1.40 -14.51
C ILE A 255 -12.69 0.82 -15.92
N SER A 256 -12.06 -0.35 -16.06
CA SER A 256 -11.97 -1.04 -17.35
C SER A 256 -13.35 -1.54 -17.79
N ASP A 257 -13.70 -1.28 -19.07
CA ASP A 257 -14.92 -1.74 -19.75
C ASP A 257 -14.89 -3.24 -20.06
#